data_AF-A0A6A5TNQ3-F1
#
_entry.id   AF-A0A6A5TNQ3-F1
#
_cell.length_a   1.000
_cell.length_b   1.000
_cell.length_c   1.000
_cell.angle_alpha   90.00
_cell.angle_beta   90.00
_cell.angle_gamma   90.00
#
_symmetry.space_group_name_H-M   'P 1'
#
loop_
_entity.id
_entity.type
_entity.pdbx_description
1 polymer ?
#
loop_
_entity_poly.entity_id
_entity_poly.type
_entity_poly.pdbx_seq_one_letter_code
_entity_poly.pdbx_strand_id
1 'polypeptide(L)'
;MTKYAHISFGFMRPTYSPRCVFSEEHMDMYVDWLQNSCKMDSIQHANAPFPTAREFNAFIRAQGPRYPQAIQPCQHPRHPLDTSSTKYCPVCFFKMHVNYIKFIDVAWQKKGAPWVGNKADQAYTEMKHARSIARMVLANDMDFVESLAKRERDWNEHHPSHDTSKTYSYCRVLDMYHKWMDSKPAVPRNIRRPDRKITFKNDTPDFTVEKRRPPELWRRRSPHYTAGRHASPSTEGWEDTSGSSSYVSMLMQCKLYMVQSAEHMAETSSIPRNAIYVGLLGNYDHQAEIVAHIERMHQQASNPQGFVRGLKNSDAIFVLKREVEVHDSRKEITIADVRPVALEQDAGEPLRPSQWDVKSDPGDDEMDWE
;
A
#
# COMPACT_ATOMS: atom_id res chain seq x y z
N MET A 1 -14.34 26.79 -7.33
CA MET A 1 -14.00 25.43 -7.80
C MET A 1 -12.82 24.91 -6.98
N THR A 2 -12.89 23.64 -6.57
CA THR A 2 -11.85 22.79 -5.93
C THR A 2 -11.05 23.36 -4.74
N LYS A 3 -11.71 23.56 -3.58
CA LYS A 3 -11.08 23.58 -2.24
C LYS A 3 -11.39 22.31 -1.45
N TYR A 4 -11.19 21.16 -2.08
CA TYR A 4 -11.22 19.83 -1.44
C TYR A 4 -9.87 19.11 -1.60
N ALA A 5 -8.76 19.85 -1.64
CA ALA A 5 -7.44 19.28 -1.38
C ALA A 5 -7.27 19.08 0.14
N HIS A 6 -8.09 18.21 0.72
CA HIS A 6 -7.70 17.58 1.98
C HIS A 6 -6.58 16.64 1.60
N ILE A 7 -5.41 16.84 2.20
CA ILE A 7 -4.25 15.96 2.08
C ILE A 7 -4.75 14.53 2.34
N SER A 8 -4.92 13.80 1.24
CA SER A 8 -5.41 12.44 1.18
C SER A 8 -4.25 11.73 0.49
N PHE A 9 -3.29 11.26 1.28
CA PHE A 9 -2.19 10.45 0.78
C PHE A 9 -2.78 9.40 -0.16
N GLY A 10 -2.40 9.45 -1.45
CA GLY A 10 -3.07 8.81 -2.58
C GLY A 10 -3.90 7.58 -2.23
N PHE A 11 -5.16 7.81 -1.84
CA PHE A 11 -6.01 6.73 -1.35
C PHE A 11 -6.25 5.76 -2.51
N MET A 12 -5.58 4.60 -2.45
CA MET A 12 -5.86 3.51 -3.36
C MET A 12 -7.33 3.14 -3.22
N ARG A 13 -8.11 3.42 -4.26
CA ARG A 13 -9.47 2.91 -4.39
C ARG A 13 -9.41 1.59 -5.14
N PRO A 14 -10.30 0.63 -4.81
CA PRO A 14 -10.63 -0.43 -5.74
C PRO A 14 -10.83 0.10 -7.16
N THR A 15 -10.21 -0.55 -8.14
CA THR A 15 -10.39 -0.23 -9.58
C THR A 15 -11.68 -0.81 -10.15
N TYR A 16 -12.34 -1.71 -9.42
CA TYR A 16 -13.58 -2.36 -9.82
C TYR A 16 -14.82 -1.66 -9.23
N SER A 17 -15.96 -2.00 -9.80
CA SER A 17 -17.23 -1.35 -9.53
C SER A 17 -17.72 -1.58 -8.08
N PRO A 18 -18.31 -0.57 -7.43
CA PRO A 18 -18.98 -0.70 -6.13
C PRO A 18 -20.17 -1.67 -6.14
N ARG A 19 -20.64 -2.09 -7.32
CA ARG A 19 -21.69 -3.10 -7.52
C ARG A 19 -21.41 -4.42 -6.83
N CYS A 20 -20.15 -4.74 -6.54
CA CYS A 20 -19.84 -5.95 -5.78
C CYS A 20 -20.31 -5.84 -4.31
N VAL A 21 -20.45 -4.65 -3.73
CA VAL A 21 -20.88 -4.49 -2.33
C VAL A 21 -22.31 -3.94 -2.22
N PHE A 22 -22.69 -3.01 -3.09
CA PHE A 22 -24.04 -2.44 -3.09
C PHE A 22 -25.03 -3.33 -3.84
N SER A 23 -26.26 -3.41 -3.35
CA SER A 23 -27.37 -3.93 -4.17
C SER A 23 -27.66 -2.97 -5.33
N GLU A 24 -28.44 -3.42 -6.32
CA GLU A 24 -28.80 -2.57 -7.47
C GLU A 24 -29.48 -1.26 -7.02
N GLU A 25 -30.48 -1.34 -6.14
CA GLU A 25 -31.12 -0.15 -5.55
C GLU A 25 -30.12 0.80 -4.88
N HIS A 26 -29.18 0.28 -4.08
CA HIS A 26 -28.19 1.14 -3.43
C HIS A 26 -27.19 1.73 -4.42
N MET A 27 -26.93 1.06 -5.55
CA MET A 27 -26.09 1.60 -6.61
C MET A 27 -26.77 2.76 -7.33
N ASP A 28 -28.07 2.65 -7.65
CA ASP A 28 -28.85 3.74 -8.23
C ASP A 28 -28.79 4.98 -7.31
N MET A 29 -29.05 4.77 -6.01
CA MET A 29 -28.99 5.82 -4.99
C MET A 29 -27.59 6.44 -4.86
N TYR A 30 -26.54 5.62 -4.98
CA TYR A 30 -25.16 6.08 -4.87
C TYR A 30 -24.72 6.88 -6.09
N VAL A 31 -25.10 6.46 -7.30
CA VAL A 31 -24.83 7.20 -8.54
C VAL A 31 -25.58 8.52 -8.56
N ASP A 32 -26.86 8.54 -8.18
CA ASP A 32 -27.64 9.79 -8.05
C ASP A 32 -27.00 10.74 -7.04
N TRP A 33 -26.54 10.22 -5.89
CA TRP A 33 -25.81 11.02 -4.90
C TRP A 33 -24.49 11.58 -5.45
N LEU A 34 -23.72 10.81 -6.22
CA LEU A 34 -22.48 11.28 -6.85
C LEU A 34 -22.75 12.39 -7.87
N GLN A 35 -23.78 12.23 -8.70
CA GLN A 35 -24.19 13.24 -9.68
C GLN A 35 -24.65 14.52 -8.97
N ASN A 36 -25.60 14.42 -8.05
CA ASN A 36 -26.26 15.59 -7.44
C ASN A 36 -25.42 16.27 -6.34
N SER A 37 -24.80 15.49 -5.46
CA SER A 37 -24.06 16.03 -4.30
C SER A 37 -22.58 16.25 -4.59
N CYS A 38 -21.97 15.41 -5.43
CA CYS A 38 -20.55 15.52 -5.78
C CYS A 38 -20.31 16.20 -7.13
N LYS A 39 -21.37 16.55 -7.88
CA LYS A 39 -21.31 17.23 -9.20
C LYS A 39 -20.52 16.43 -10.23
N MET A 40 -20.77 15.11 -10.27
CA MET A 40 -20.12 14.19 -11.19
C MET A 40 -21.09 13.79 -12.31
N ASP A 41 -21.37 14.72 -13.22
CA ASP A 41 -22.49 14.67 -14.18
C ASP A 41 -22.44 13.48 -15.16
N SER A 42 -21.29 12.83 -15.34
CA SER A 42 -21.08 11.71 -16.29
C SER A 42 -20.91 10.34 -15.64
N ILE A 43 -21.20 10.20 -14.35
CA ILE A 43 -21.11 8.91 -13.66
C ILE A 43 -22.30 8.01 -14.02
N GLN A 44 -21.98 6.77 -14.34
CA GLN A 44 -22.88 5.65 -14.57
C GLN A 44 -22.51 4.50 -13.62
N HIS A 45 -23.32 3.44 -13.61
CA HIS A 45 -23.09 2.27 -12.76
C HIS A 45 -21.75 1.59 -13.02
N ALA A 46 -21.33 1.54 -14.29
CA ALA A 46 -20.12 0.82 -14.71
C ALA A 46 -18.83 1.55 -14.31
N ASN A 47 -18.85 2.87 -14.18
CA ASN A 47 -17.67 3.70 -13.91
C ASN A 47 -17.74 4.44 -12.56
N ALA A 48 -18.77 4.19 -11.73
CA ALA A 48 -18.86 4.75 -10.39
C ALA A 48 -17.65 4.33 -9.55
N PRO A 49 -16.94 5.27 -8.90
CA PRO A 49 -15.77 4.94 -8.08
C PRO A 49 -16.20 4.30 -6.76
N PHE A 50 -15.36 3.40 -6.25
CA PHE A 50 -15.51 2.88 -4.89
C PHE A 50 -15.47 4.02 -3.86
N PRO A 51 -16.44 4.11 -2.92
CA PRO A 51 -16.46 5.17 -1.93
C PRO A 51 -15.33 4.98 -0.91
N THR A 52 -14.74 6.07 -0.46
CA THR A 52 -13.97 6.09 0.80
C THR A 52 -14.90 5.96 2.01
N ALA A 53 -14.36 5.71 3.20
CA ALA A 53 -15.18 5.68 4.43
C ALA A 53 -15.95 6.99 4.68
N ARG A 54 -15.35 8.15 4.32
CA ARG A 54 -15.99 9.48 4.42
C ARG A 54 -17.11 9.65 3.42
N GLU A 55 -16.87 9.29 2.16
CA GLU A 55 -17.87 9.35 1.09
C GLU A 55 -19.02 8.40 1.37
N PHE A 56 -18.73 7.18 1.80
CA PHE A 56 -19.75 6.22 2.25
C PHE A 56 -20.61 6.80 3.37
N ASN A 57 -19.99 7.40 4.41
CA ASN A 57 -20.72 8.04 5.49
C ASN A 57 -21.57 9.23 5.00
N ALA A 58 -21.05 10.04 4.07
CA ALA A 58 -21.78 11.15 3.48
C ALA A 58 -22.98 10.67 2.64
N PHE A 59 -22.79 9.60 1.87
CA PHE A 59 -23.82 8.93 1.09
C PHE A 59 -24.94 8.41 1.99
N ILE A 60 -24.64 7.56 2.98
CA ILE A 60 -25.69 7.01 3.86
C ILE A 60 -26.40 8.09 4.68
N ARG A 61 -25.71 9.20 5.00
CA ARG A 61 -26.34 10.36 5.65
C ARG A 61 -27.34 11.07 4.74
N ALA A 62 -27.04 11.20 3.44
CA ALA A 62 -27.94 11.81 2.47
C ALA A 62 -29.25 11.03 2.33
N GLN A 63 -29.23 9.73 2.62
CA GLN A 63 -30.42 8.86 2.65
C GLN A 63 -31.29 9.04 3.91
N GLY A 64 -30.92 9.96 4.80
CA GLY A 64 -31.73 10.38 5.94
C GLY A 64 -31.89 9.30 7.03
N PRO A 65 -33.09 9.17 7.63
CA PRO A 65 -33.31 8.32 8.80
C PRO A 65 -33.20 6.81 8.51
N ARG A 66 -33.11 6.40 7.24
CA ARG A 66 -32.91 5.00 6.85
C ARG A 66 -31.60 4.41 7.39
N TYR A 67 -30.62 5.26 7.68
CA TYR A 67 -29.29 4.84 8.13
C TYR A 67 -28.92 5.51 9.45
N PRO A 68 -29.44 5.02 10.59
CA PRO A 68 -29.13 5.58 11.91
C PRO A 68 -27.63 5.47 12.27
N GLN A 69 -26.89 4.57 11.61
CA GLN A 69 -25.43 4.45 11.75
C GLN A 69 -24.65 5.57 11.06
N ALA A 70 -25.30 6.45 10.30
CA ALA A 70 -24.65 7.59 9.66
C ALA A 70 -24.13 8.57 10.73
N ILE A 71 -22.83 8.84 10.70
CA ILE A 71 -22.18 9.74 11.65
C ILE A 71 -22.42 11.19 11.20
N GLN A 72 -23.11 11.95 12.04
CA GLN A 72 -23.36 13.38 11.83
C GLN A 72 -22.10 14.21 12.14
N PRO A 73 -21.97 15.41 11.56
CA PRO A 73 -20.98 16.39 12.03
C PRO A 73 -21.18 16.59 13.53
N CYS A 74 -20.10 16.57 14.29
CA CYS A 74 -20.18 16.51 15.75
C CYS A 74 -19.43 17.68 16.39
N GLN A 75 -19.94 18.11 17.55
CA GLN A 75 -19.33 19.14 18.40
C GLN A 75 -18.80 18.52 19.70
N HIS A 76 -18.38 17.25 19.65
CA HIS A 76 -17.78 16.61 20.82
C HIS A 76 -16.57 17.42 21.31
N PRO A 77 -16.32 17.50 22.63
CA PRO A 77 -15.11 18.10 23.16
C PRO A 77 -13.88 17.42 22.58
N ARG A 78 -12.98 18.18 21.95
CA ARG A 78 -11.77 17.68 21.32
C ARG A 78 -10.56 17.96 22.20
N HIS A 79 -9.50 17.19 22.00
CA HIS A 79 -8.22 17.51 22.61
C HIS A 79 -7.70 18.84 22.03
N PRO A 80 -7.07 19.73 22.83
CA PRO A 80 -6.57 21.03 22.35
C PRO A 80 -5.60 20.95 21.16
N LEU A 81 -4.89 19.83 21.00
CA LEU A 81 -3.99 19.57 19.86
C LEU A 81 -4.69 19.13 18.57
N ASP A 82 -5.98 18.77 18.60
CA ASP A 82 -6.68 18.27 17.42
C ASP A 82 -7.06 19.40 16.45
N THR A 83 -6.28 19.56 15.39
CA THR A 83 -6.53 20.52 14.30
C THR A 83 -6.91 19.86 12.97
N SER A 84 -7.05 18.53 12.94
CA SER A 84 -7.10 17.76 11.67
C SER A 84 -8.38 17.96 10.86
N SER A 85 -9.50 18.23 11.51
CA SER A 85 -10.82 18.26 10.88
C SER A 85 -11.79 19.12 11.67
N THR A 86 -12.44 20.09 11.04
CA THR A 86 -13.48 20.91 11.71
C THR A 86 -14.82 20.20 11.85
N LYS A 87 -15.10 19.19 11.00
CA LYS A 87 -16.44 18.57 10.90
C LYS A 87 -16.63 17.36 11.83
N TYR A 88 -15.59 16.55 12.00
CA TYR A 88 -15.65 15.31 12.77
C TYR A 88 -14.46 15.21 13.70
N CYS A 89 -14.70 14.79 14.95
CA CYS A 89 -13.65 14.43 15.88
C CYS A 89 -13.01 13.07 15.51
N PRO A 90 -11.79 12.77 16.01
CA PRO A 90 -11.05 11.54 15.71
C PRO A 90 -11.86 10.26 15.93
N VAL A 91 -12.59 10.17 17.04
CA VAL A 91 -13.44 9.01 17.37
C VAL A 91 -14.60 8.85 16.39
N CYS A 92 -15.24 9.93 15.96
CA CYS A 92 -16.29 9.88 14.94
C CYS A 92 -15.73 9.44 13.59
N PHE A 93 -14.54 9.93 13.24
CA PHE A 93 -13.86 9.53 12.02
C PHE A 93 -13.53 8.02 12.02
N PHE A 94 -12.95 7.51 13.10
CA PHE A 94 -12.71 6.08 13.29
C PHE A 94 -14.00 5.24 13.14
N LYS A 95 -15.11 5.68 13.75
CA LYS A 95 -16.41 5.01 13.62
C LYS A 95 -16.89 4.94 12.17
N MET A 96 -16.58 5.92 11.31
CA MET A 96 -16.92 5.84 9.89
C MET A 96 -16.19 4.68 9.20
N HIS A 97 -14.88 4.50 9.46
CA HIS A 97 -14.12 3.37 8.92
C HIS A 97 -14.70 2.03 9.40
N VAL A 98 -14.99 1.91 10.69
CA VAL A 98 -15.58 0.68 11.26
C VAL A 98 -16.95 0.39 10.63
N ASN A 99 -17.81 1.39 10.49
CA ASN A 99 -19.14 1.22 9.86
C ASN A 99 -19.01 0.83 8.39
N TYR A 100 -18.06 1.42 7.67
CA TYR A 100 -17.80 1.10 6.28
C TYR A 100 -17.28 -0.33 6.08
N ILE A 101 -16.32 -0.76 6.91
CA ILE A 101 -15.81 -2.15 6.88
C ILE A 101 -16.92 -3.13 7.24
N LYS A 102 -17.75 -2.83 8.25
CA LYS A 102 -18.91 -3.67 8.62
C LYS A 102 -19.92 -3.80 7.48
N PHE A 103 -20.16 -2.73 6.73
CA PHE A 103 -21.04 -2.77 5.56
C PHE A 103 -20.51 -3.74 4.50
N ILE A 104 -19.21 -3.69 4.19
CA ILE A 104 -18.56 -4.63 3.26
C ILE A 104 -18.59 -6.05 3.83
N ASP A 105 -18.35 -6.23 5.13
CA ASP A 105 -18.39 -7.54 5.79
C ASP A 105 -19.77 -8.19 5.66
N VAL A 106 -20.87 -7.43 5.81
CA VAL A 106 -22.23 -7.95 5.63
C VAL A 106 -22.48 -8.39 4.19
N ALA A 107 -22.06 -7.59 3.19
CA ALA A 107 -22.18 -7.98 1.79
C ALA A 107 -21.36 -9.24 1.48
N TRP A 108 -20.14 -9.32 2.02
CA TRP A 108 -19.25 -10.46 1.85
C TRP A 108 -19.80 -11.74 2.51
N GLN A 109 -20.35 -11.63 3.71
CA GLN A 109 -21.01 -12.75 4.42
C GLN A 109 -22.23 -13.27 3.66
N LYS A 110 -23.06 -12.40 3.06
CA LYS A 110 -24.20 -12.81 2.23
C LYS A 110 -23.79 -13.68 1.03
N LYS A 111 -22.55 -13.54 0.56
CA LYS A 111 -21.98 -14.38 -0.51
C LYS A 111 -21.36 -15.69 -0.01
N GLY A 112 -21.49 -16.03 1.27
CA GLY A 112 -20.95 -17.26 1.86
C GLY A 112 -19.50 -17.16 2.34
N ALA A 113 -18.98 -15.94 2.52
CA ALA A 113 -17.64 -15.74 3.06
C ALA A 113 -17.50 -16.24 4.51
N PRO A 114 -16.27 -16.59 4.94
CA PRO A 114 -15.04 -16.65 4.15
C PRO A 114 -14.83 -18.00 3.42
N TRP A 115 -15.82 -18.90 3.40
CA TRP A 115 -15.62 -20.31 3.06
C TRP A 115 -16.34 -20.79 1.79
N VAL A 116 -16.44 -19.95 0.76
CA VAL A 116 -17.12 -20.30 -0.51
C VAL A 116 -16.41 -21.47 -1.24
N GLY A 117 -15.18 -21.80 -0.86
CA GLY A 117 -14.41 -22.91 -1.45
C GLY A 117 -14.11 -22.65 -2.92
N ASN A 118 -14.18 -23.69 -3.75
CA ASN A 118 -13.89 -23.61 -5.19
C ASN A 118 -14.98 -22.88 -6.00
N LYS A 119 -16.05 -22.39 -5.38
CA LYS A 119 -17.17 -21.70 -6.04
C LYS A 119 -17.07 -20.17 -5.99
N ALA A 120 -15.90 -19.62 -5.69
CA ALA A 120 -15.70 -18.18 -5.65
C ALA A 120 -15.85 -17.59 -7.07
N ASP A 121 -16.89 -16.79 -7.28
CA ASP A 121 -17.07 -16.03 -8.50
C ASP A 121 -16.21 -14.75 -8.50
N GLN A 122 -16.22 -14.02 -9.62
CA GLN A 122 -15.51 -12.75 -9.74
C GLN A 122 -15.98 -11.73 -8.68
N ALA A 123 -17.29 -11.64 -8.44
CA ALA A 123 -17.86 -10.73 -7.46
C ALA A 123 -17.35 -11.01 -6.03
N TYR A 124 -17.17 -12.28 -5.66
CA TYR A 124 -16.57 -12.66 -4.38
C TYR A 124 -15.13 -12.16 -4.26
N THR A 125 -14.33 -12.31 -5.33
CA THR A 125 -12.92 -11.86 -5.36
C THR A 125 -12.83 -10.34 -5.25
N GLU A 126 -13.70 -9.62 -5.98
CA GLU A 126 -13.83 -8.16 -5.89
C GLU A 126 -14.21 -7.70 -4.47
N MET A 127 -15.20 -8.33 -3.83
CA MET A 127 -15.57 -8.02 -2.45
C MET A 127 -14.44 -8.27 -1.45
N LYS A 128 -13.74 -9.41 -1.61
CA LYS A 128 -12.58 -9.75 -0.77
C LYS A 128 -11.50 -8.68 -0.91
N HIS A 129 -11.22 -8.23 -2.13
CA HIS A 129 -10.25 -7.19 -2.38
C HIS A 129 -10.72 -5.83 -1.82
N ALA A 130 -12.01 -5.46 -1.96
CA ALA A 130 -12.54 -4.19 -1.46
C ALA A 130 -12.42 -4.12 0.06
N ARG A 131 -12.74 -5.24 0.71
CA ARG A 131 -12.54 -5.42 2.14
C ARG A 131 -11.08 -5.27 2.54
N SER A 132 -10.16 -5.88 1.78
CA SER A 132 -8.72 -5.77 2.03
C SER A 132 -8.27 -4.31 1.98
N ILE A 133 -8.65 -3.58 0.92
CA ILE A 133 -8.32 -2.17 0.74
C ILE A 133 -8.92 -1.32 1.87
N ALA A 134 -10.20 -1.50 2.20
CA ALA A 134 -10.83 -0.74 3.28
C ALA A 134 -10.12 -0.93 4.64
N ARG A 135 -9.63 -2.14 4.91
CA ARG A 135 -8.85 -2.45 6.13
C ARG A 135 -7.43 -1.88 6.08
N MET A 136 -6.78 -1.95 4.93
CA MET A 136 -5.47 -1.34 4.71
C MET A 136 -5.54 0.18 4.89
N VAL A 137 -6.56 0.83 4.32
CA VAL A 137 -6.80 2.27 4.51
C VAL A 137 -6.98 2.62 5.99
N LEU A 138 -7.78 1.84 6.73
CA LEU A 138 -7.88 2.02 8.18
C LEU A 138 -6.52 1.82 8.88
N ALA A 139 -5.73 0.81 8.50
CA ALA A 139 -4.42 0.58 9.09
C ALA A 139 -3.47 1.77 8.88
N ASN A 140 -3.40 2.30 7.65
CA ASN A 140 -2.59 3.48 7.34
C ASN A 140 -3.04 4.71 8.15
N ASP A 141 -4.35 4.90 8.31
CA ASP A 141 -4.88 5.98 9.16
C ASP A 141 -4.53 5.75 10.64
N MET A 142 -4.42 4.49 11.10
CA MET A 142 -4.01 4.19 12.48
C MET A 142 -2.54 4.53 12.74
N ASP A 143 -1.64 4.39 11.77
CA ASP A 143 -0.24 4.83 11.92
C ASP A 143 -0.15 6.34 12.23
N PHE A 144 -1.01 7.14 11.57
CA PHE A 144 -1.15 8.56 11.86
C PHE A 144 -1.77 8.83 13.23
N VAL A 145 -2.81 8.08 13.61
CA VAL A 145 -3.44 8.16 14.93
C VAL A 145 -2.44 7.84 16.04
N GLU A 146 -1.56 6.85 15.87
CA GLU A 146 -0.52 6.50 16.85
C GLU A 146 0.45 7.67 17.07
N SER A 147 0.91 8.28 15.99
CA SER A 147 1.80 9.44 16.03
C SER A 147 1.15 10.63 16.76
N LEU A 148 -0.14 10.90 16.49
CA LEU A 148 -0.86 11.97 17.16
C LEU A 148 -1.21 11.65 18.62
N ALA A 149 -1.57 10.40 18.93
CA ALA A 149 -1.83 9.98 20.29
C ALA A 149 -0.57 10.09 21.16
N LYS A 150 0.62 9.79 20.62
CA LYS A 150 1.89 10.05 21.31
C LYS A 150 2.03 11.53 21.67
N ARG A 151 1.80 12.43 20.71
CA ARG A 151 1.85 13.88 20.94
C ARG A 151 0.81 14.36 21.96
N GLU A 152 -0.38 13.77 21.97
CA GLU A 152 -1.39 14.06 23.00
C GLU A 152 -0.91 13.64 24.39
N ARG A 153 -0.28 12.46 24.55
CA ARG A 153 0.28 12.03 25.83
C ARG A 153 1.36 12.99 26.31
N ASP A 154 2.32 13.31 25.45
CA ASP A 154 3.39 14.27 25.75
C ASP A 154 2.80 15.63 26.18
N TRP A 155 1.75 16.09 25.50
CA TRP A 155 1.09 17.36 25.86
C TRP A 155 0.39 17.29 27.21
N ASN A 156 -0.32 16.19 27.51
CA ASN A 156 -1.01 16.01 28.78
C ASN A 156 -0.03 15.96 29.96
N GLU A 157 1.16 15.36 29.78
CA GLU A 157 2.23 15.37 30.79
C GLU A 157 2.71 16.78 31.13
N HIS A 158 2.79 17.67 30.13
CA HIS A 158 3.22 19.07 30.31
C HIS A 158 2.08 20.02 30.72
N HIS A 159 0.82 19.59 30.66
CA HIS A 159 -0.36 20.42 30.97
C HIS A 159 -1.31 19.72 31.95
N PRO A 160 -0.86 19.31 33.16
CA PRO A 160 -1.67 18.54 34.11
C PRO A 160 -2.89 19.32 34.64
N SER A 161 -2.92 20.64 34.49
CA SER A 161 -4.08 21.48 34.87
C SER A 161 -5.28 21.36 33.93
N HIS A 162 -5.09 20.83 32.71
CA HIS A 162 -6.15 20.68 31.72
C HIS A 162 -6.75 19.28 31.79
N ASP A 163 -8.02 19.19 32.20
CA ASP A 163 -8.74 17.91 32.20
C ASP A 163 -9.14 17.51 30.76
N THR A 164 -8.44 16.52 30.22
CA THR A 164 -8.71 15.95 28.89
C THR A 164 -9.51 14.65 28.95
N SER A 165 -9.94 14.18 30.13
CA SER A 165 -10.59 12.88 30.33
C SER A 165 -11.89 12.69 29.54
N LYS A 166 -12.64 13.77 29.31
CA LYS A 166 -13.92 13.76 28.56
C LYS A 166 -13.76 14.05 27.07
N THR A 167 -12.55 14.29 26.60
CA THR A 167 -12.31 14.63 25.19
C THR A 167 -12.37 13.40 24.28
N TYR A 168 -12.65 13.65 23.00
CA TYR A 168 -12.65 12.66 21.93
C TYR A 168 -11.28 12.71 21.23
N SER A 169 -10.26 12.27 21.95
CA SER A 169 -8.83 12.34 21.58
C SER A 169 -8.37 11.18 20.69
N TYR A 170 -7.18 11.28 20.10
CA TYR A 170 -6.53 10.18 19.36
C TYR A 170 -6.13 9.01 20.27
N CYS A 171 -5.76 9.29 21.53
CA CYS A 171 -5.53 8.25 22.53
C CYS A 171 -6.76 7.34 22.70
N ARG A 172 -7.94 7.96 22.77
CA ARG A 172 -9.22 7.22 22.85
C ARG A 172 -9.52 6.42 21.58
N VAL A 173 -9.08 6.90 20.41
CA VAL A 173 -9.20 6.13 19.17
C VAL A 173 -8.34 4.87 19.21
N LEU A 174 -7.08 4.94 19.71
CA LEU A 174 -6.24 3.76 19.88
C LEU A 174 -6.88 2.71 20.78
N ASP A 175 -7.42 3.12 21.93
CA ASP A 175 -8.11 2.20 22.84
C ASP A 175 -9.30 1.51 22.16
N MET A 176 -10.07 2.26 21.36
CA MET A 176 -11.18 1.71 20.59
C MET A 176 -10.70 0.77 19.49
N TYR A 177 -9.58 1.07 18.82
CA TYR A 177 -9.00 0.23 17.79
C TYR A 177 -8.49 -1.10 18.35
N HIS A 178 -7.76 -1.08 19.46
CA HIS A 178 -7.30 -2.31 20.13
C HIS A 178 -8.48 -3.19 20.53
N LYS A 179 -9.50 -2.61 21.19
CA LYS A 179 -10.74 -3.35 21.52
C LYS A 179 -11.44 -3.91 20.29
N TRP A 180 -11.46 -3.17 19.19
CA TRP A 180 -12.05 -3.65 17.93
C TRP A 180 -11.25 -4.81 17.33
N MET A 181 -9.91 -4.78 17.42
CA MET A 181 -9.04 -5.87 16.99
C MET A 181 -9.23 -7.13 17.84
N ASP A 182 -9.37 -6.96 19.16
CA ASP A 182 -9.59 -8.05 20.11
C ASP A 182 -11.00 -8.67 20.01
N SER A 183 -12.00 -7.85 19.66
CA SER A 183 -13.39 -8.30 19.54
C SER A 183 -13.66 -9.23 18.34
N LYS A 184 -12.70 -9.39 17.43
CA LYS A 184 -12.90 -10.24 16.26
C LYS A 184 -12.99 -11.69 16.74
N PRO A 185 -14.08 -12.42 16.39
CA PRO A 185 -14.19 -13.83 16.76
C PRO A 185 -12.93 -14.52 16.28
N ALA A 186 -12.26 -15.25 17.17
CA ALA A 186 -11.09 -16.02 16.82
C ALA A 186 -11.47 -16.84 15.59
N VAL A 187 -10.90 -16.50 14.44
CA VAL A 187 -11.05 -17.30 13.23
C VAL A 187 -10.69 -18.71 13.69
N PRO A 188 -11.60 -19.71 13.56
CA PRO A 188 -11.32 -21.06 14.01
C PRO A 188 -9.95 -21.40 13.46
N ARG A 189 -8.94 -21.43 14.33
CA ARG A 189 -7.59 -21.77 13.90
C ARG A 189 -7.80 -23.18 13.39
N ASN A 190 -7.69 -23.37 12.08
CA ASN A 190 -7.73 -24.70 11.46
C ASN A 190 -6.99 -25.60 12.41
N ILE A 191 -7.71 -26.56 13.03
CA ILE A 191 -7.20 -27.43 14.08
C ILE A 191 -5.83 -27.83 13.60
N ARG A 192 -4.78 -27.31 14.26
CA ARG A 192 -3.41 -27.53 13.80
C ARG A 192 -3.29 -29.03 13.74
N ARG A 193 -3.15 -29.58 12.53
CA ARG A 193 -2.82 -31.01 12.40
C ARG A 193 -1.58 -31.19 13.28
N PRO A 194 -1.57 -32.19 14.17
CA PRO A 194 -0.50 -32.34 15.17
C PRO A 194 0.84 -32.15 14.49
N ASP A 195 1.70 -31.32 15.07
CA ASP A 195 3.01 -30.97 14.52
C ASP A 195 3.77 -32.26 14.25
N ARG A 196 3.76 -32.70 12.98
CA ARG A 196 4.52 -33.87 12.56
C ARG A 196 5.97 -33.42 12.59
N LYS A 197 6.71 -33.86 13.62
CA LYS A 197 8.15 -33.67 13.73
C LYS A 197 8.79 -34.42 12.56
N ILE A 198 9.15 -33.69 11.52
CA ILE A 198 9.89 -34.24 10.38
C ILE A 198 11.31 -34.48 10.88
N THR A 199 11.65 -35.75 11.06
CA THR A 199 13.03 -36.20 11.30
C THR A 199 13.54 -36.77 9.99
N PHE A 200 14.61 -36.19 9.46
CA PHE A 200 15.32 -36.75 8.33
C PHE A 200 16.22 -37.86 8.85
N LYS A 201 16.27 -38.99 8.14
CA LYS A 201 17.19 -40.07 8.48
C LYS A 201 18.62 -39.63 8.11
N ASN A 202 19.63 -40.11 8.85
CA ASN A 202 21.05 -39.77 8.63
C ASN A 202 21.60 -40.23 7.26
N ASP A 203 20.85 -41.03 6.52
CA ASP A 203 21.16 -41.46 5.15
C ASP A 203 20.60 -40.51 4.08
N THR A 204 19.95 -39.40 4.47
CA THR A 204 19.47 -38.39 3.53
C THR A 204 20.68 -37.60 3.03
N PRO A 205 21.10 -37.73 1.76
CA PRO A 205 22.29 -37.06 1.26
C PRO A 205 22.14 -35.54 1.41
N ASP A 206 23.22 -34.89 1.82
CA ASP A 206 23.26 -33.46 2.02
C ASP A 206 23.26 -32.74 0.67
N PHE A 207 22.07 -32.45 0.16
CA PHE A 207 21.86 -31.74 -1.10
C PHE A 207 22.29 -30.27 -1.04
N THR A 208 22.86 -29.77 0.06
CA THR A 208 23.39 -28.39 0.11
C THR A 208 24.66 -28.23 -0.74
N VAL A 209 25.39 -29.31 -0.98
CA VAL A 209 26.60 -29.34 -1.83
C VAL A 209 26.27 -29.67 -3.30
N GLU A 210 25.10 -30.27 -3.58
CA GLU A 210 24.68 -30.54 -4.95
C GLU A 210 24.21 -29.27 -5.67
N LYS A 211 25.00 -28.89 -6.68
CA LYS A 211 24.70 -27.98 -7.81
C LYS A 211 23.26 -27.47 -7.81
N ARG A 212 23.12 -26.15 -7.55
CA ARG A 212 21.89 -25.34 -7.71
C ARG A 212 20.83 -26.06 -8.54
N ARG A 213 19.66 -26.32 -7.95
CA ARG A 213 18.50 -26.93 -8.63
C ARG A 213 18.40 -26.39 -10.06
N PRO A 214 18.46 -27.25 -11.10
CA PRO A 214 18.43 -26.80 -12.49
C PRO A 214 17.19 -25.91 -12.71
N PRO A 215 17.34 -24.62 -13.03
CA PRO A 215 16.20 -23.72 -13.10
C PRO A 215 15.18 -24.18 -14.16
N GLU A 216 15.62 -24.88 -15.20
CA GLU A 216 14.73 -25.53 -16.18
C GLU A 216 13.76 -26.55 -15.58
N LEU A 217 14.05 -27.20 -14.46
CA LEU A 217 13.15 -28.22 -13.87
C LEU A 217 12.19 -27.64 -12.82
N TRP A 218 12.54 -26.49 -12.23
CA TRP A 218 11.84 -25.93 -11.07
C TRP A 218 11.15 -24.59 -11.34
N ARG A 219 11.34 -23.99 -12.53
CA ARG A 219 10.52 -22.88 -12.99
C ARG A 219 9.08 -23.35 -13.16
N ARG A 220 8.10 -22.55 -12.71
CA ARG A 220 6.66 -22.84 -12.89
C ARG A 220 6.23 -23.04 -14.35
N ARG A 221 7.01 -22.50 -15.30
CA ARG A 221 6.80 -22.65 -16.75
C ARG A 221 7.48 -23.89 -17.34
N SER A 222 8.21 -24.65 -16.54
CA SER A 222 8.84 -25.89 -17.00
C SER A 222 7.77 -26.93 -17.32
N PRO A 223 7.89 -27.68 -18.43
CA PRO A 223 7.03 -28.83 -18.69
C PRO A 223 7.21 -29.95 -17.64
N HIS A 224 8.31 -29.93 -16.88
CA HIS A 224 8.61 -30.89 -15.81
C HIS A 224 8.16 -30.42 -14.42
N TYR A 225 7.71 -29.17 -14.28
CA TYR A 225 7.26 -28.66 -12.99
C TYR A 225 5.94 -29.30 -12.59
N THR A 226 5.98 -30.13 -11.56
CA THR A 226 4.78 -30.69 -10.94
C THR A 226 4.41 -29.86 -9.72
N ALA A 227 3.23 -29.24 -9.74
CA ALA A 227 2.76 -28.39 -8.65
C ALA A 227 2.63 -29.21 -7.36
N GLY A 228 3.49 -28.93 -6.37
CA GLY A 228 3.41 -29.57 -5.05
C GLY A 228 2.18 -29.13 -4.25
N ARG A 229 1.92 -29.80 -3.13
CA ARG A 229 0.84 -29.49 -2.16
C ARG A 229 0.74 -28.02 -1.73
N HIS A 230 1.87 -27.30 -1.74
CA HIS A 230 1.97 -25.89 -1.34
C HIS A 230 2.11 -24.94 -2.54
N ALA A 231 2.12 -25.47 -3.76
CA ALA A 231 2.00 -24.65 -4.95
C ALA A 231 0.63 -23.97 -4.95
N SER A 232 0.51 -22.85 -5.67
CA SER A 232 -0.77 -22.17 -5.80
C SER A 232 -1.84 -23.16 -6.30
N PRO A 233 -3.04 -23.17 -5.70
CA PRO A 233 -4.12 -24.07 -6.14
C PRO A 233 -4.60 -23.82 -7.58
N SER A 234 -4.37 -22.62 -8.12
CA SER A 234 -4.77 -22.24 -9.48
C SER A 234 -3.57 -22.15 -10.43
N THR A 235 -3.83 -22.39 -11.72
CA THR A 235 -2.93 -22.09 -12.84
C THR A 235 -2.54 -20.60 -12.89
N GLU A 236 -3.36 -19.72 -12.32
CA GLU A 236 -3.14 -18.27 -12.21
C GLU A 236 -2.18 -17.87 -11.08
N GLY A 237 -1.86 -18.77 -10.15
CA GLY A 237 -0.92 -18.46 -9.06
C GLY A 237 -1.56 -17.79 -7.83
N TRP A 238 -0.75 -17.60 -6.79
CA TRP A 238 -1.08 -16.67 -5.71
C TRP A 238 -0.87 -15.27 -6.29
N GLU A 239 -1.81 -14.36 -6.04
CA GLU A 239 -1.63 -12.95 -6.39
C GLU A 239 -0.33 -12.44 -5.74
N ASP A 240 0.57 -11.87 -6.55
CA ASP A 240 1.84 -11.34 -6.07
C ASP A 240 1.59 -10.06 -5.26
N THR A 241 1.35 -10.21 -3.95
CA THR A 241 1.16 -9.08 -3.05
C THR A 241 2.47 -8.37 -2.69
N SER A 242 3.63 -8.86 -3.15
CA SER A 242 4.90 -8.16 -2.91
C SER A 242 5.03 -6.88 -3.72
N GLY A 243 4.19 -6.71 -4.75
CA GLY A 243 4.32 -5.61 -5.69
C GLY A 243 5.56 -5.70 -6.57
N SER A 244 6.31 -6.82 -6.53
CA SER A 244 7.56 -7.00 -7.31
C SER A 244 7.36 -6.89 -8.82
N SER A 245 6.14 -7.15 -9.28
CA SER A 245 5.74 -7.02 -10.68
C SER A 245 5.27 -5.60 -11.05
N SER A 246 4.91 -4.77 -10.07
CA SER A 246 4.46 -3.39 -10.28
C SER A 246 5.66 -2.45 -10.32
N TYR A 247 5.97 -1.90 -11.49
CA TYR A 247 7.03 -0.90 -11.61
C TYR A 247 6.72 0.36 -10.78
N VAL A 248 5.44 0.70 -10.57
CA VAL A 248 5.05 1.82 -9.70
C VAL A 248 5.46 1.56 -8.27
N SER A 249 5.21 0.35 -7.75
CA SER A 249 5.62 -0.04 -6.40
C SER A 249 7.14 -0.01 -6.24
N MET A 250 7.90 -0.35 -7.29
CA MET A 250 9.35 -0.22 -7.31
C MET A 250 9.78 1.26 -7.30
N LEU A 251 9.15 2.11 -8.13
CA LEU A 251 9.45 3.54 -8.17
C LEU A 251 9.25 4.22 -6.81
N MET A 252 8.24 3.83 -6.04
CA MET A 252 7.99 4.38 -4.70
C MET A 252 9.16 4.16 -3.73
N GLN A 253 9.99 3.15 -3.99
CA GLN A 253 11.16 2.79 -3.18
C GLN A 253 12.46 3.45 -3.67
N CYS A 254 12.44 4.14 -4.82
CA CYS A 254 13.63 4.82 -5.33
C CYS A 254 13.99 6.06 -4.50
N LYS A 255 15.30 6.28 -4.32
CA LYS A 255 15.89 7.49 -3.74
C LYS A 255 15.59 8.69 -4.64
N LEU A 256 14.95 9.74 -4.11
CA LEU A 256 14.58 10.93 -4.87
C LEU A 256 15.63 12.03 -4.66
N TYR A 257 16.15 12.55 -5.78
CA TYR A 257 17.06 13.70 -5.79
C TYR A 257 16.49 14.84 -6.64
N MET A 258 16.57 16.05 -6.10
CA MET A 258 16.18 17.26 -6.81
C MET A 258 17.40 17.92 -7.44
N VAL A 259 17.32 18.19 -8.73
CA VAL A 259 18.40 18.80 -9.51
C VAL A 259 18.00 20.23 -9.87
N GLN A 260 18.95 21.16 -9.73
CA GLN A 260 18.70 22.60 -9.92
C GLN A 260 18.84 23.07 -11.37
N SER A 261 19.62 22.39 -12.20
CA SER A 261 19.88 22.79 -13.59
C SER A 261 19.78 21.60 -14.55
N ALA A 262 19.38 21.88 -15.79
CA ALA A 262 19.26 20.87 -16.84
C ALA A 262 20.62 20.24 -17.21
N GLU A 263 21.72 20.99 -17.07
CA GLU A 263 23.07 20.49 -17.33
C GLU A 263 23.44 19.31 -16.42
N HIS A 264 23.06 19.39 -15.14
CA HIS A 264 23.30 18.33 -14.18
C HIS A 264 22.42 17.10 -14.39
N MET A 265 21.36 17.19 -15.19
CA MET A 265 20.54 16.02 -15.55
C MET A 265 21.22 15.12 -16.58
N ALA A 266 22.24 15.61 -17.29
CA ALA A 266 22.94 14.85 -18.33
C ALA A 266 23.82 13.72 -17.75
N GLU A 267 24.29 13.87 -16.51
CA GLU A 267 25.07 12.85 -15.81
C GLU A 267 24.13 11.83 -15.16
N THR A 268 24.06 10.62 -15.72
CA THR A 268 23.16 9.55 -15.26
C THR A 268 23.86 8.43 -14.50
N SER A 269 25.20 8.43 -14.50
CA SER A 269 26.05 7.39 -13.88
C SER A 269 26.36 7.63 -12.41
N SER A 270 26.09 8.84 -11.91
CA SER A 270 26.52 9.33 -10.61
C SER A 270 25.51 10.35 -10.11
N ILE A 271 25.46 10.55 -8.79
CA ILE A 271 24.66 11.62 -8.19
C ILE A 271 25.27 12.96 -8.62
N PRO A 272 24.52 13.85 -9.29
CA PRO A 272 25.05 15.16 -9.67
C PRO A 272 25.45 15.94 -8.42
N ARG A 273 26.57 16.70 -8.49
CA ARG A 273 27.15 17.38 -7.32
C ARG A 273 26.17 18.32 -6.60
N ASN A 274 25.24 18.93 -7.33
CA ASN A 274 24.26 19.88 -6.80
C ASN A 274 22.87 19.26 -6.60
N ALA A 275 22.77 17.92 -6.61
CA ALA A 275 21.53 17.23 -6.36
C ALA A 275 21.22 17.18 -4.86
N ILE A 276 19.99 17.55 -4.49
CA ILE A 276 19.53 17.54 -3.09
C ILE A 276 18.73 16.25 -2.86
N TYR A 277 19.18 15.40 -1.95
CA TYR A 277 18.41 14.21 -1.54
C TYR A 277 17.16 14.62 -0.74
N VAL A 278 16.00 14.14 -1.15
CA VAL A 278 14.70 14.47 -0.52
C VAL A 278 14.11 13.31 0.28
N GLY A 279 14.60 12.09 0.08
CA GLY A 279 14.04 10.88 0.69
C GLY A 279 13.61 9.87 -0.36
N LEU A 280 12.66 9.01 -0.01
CA LEU A 280 12.05 8.07 -0.96
C LEU A 280 10.94 8.77 -1.75
N LEU A 281 10.74 8.37 -3.01
CA LEU A 281 9.63 8.90 -3.82
C LEU A 281 8.27 8.72 -3.12
N GLY A 282 8.05 7.57 -2.48
CA GLY A 282 6.80 7.25 -1.77
C GLY A 282 6.39 8.26 -0.69
N ASN A 283 7.35 9.01 -0.16
CA ASN A 283 7.16 9.98 0.91
C ASN A 283 7.10 11.43 0.40
N TYR A 284 7.20 11.64 -0.91
CA TYR A 284 7.27 12.97 -1.50
C TYR A 284 5.87 13.48 -1.90
N ASP A 285 5.56 14.74 -1.54
CA ASP A 285 4.22 15.32 -1.74
C ASP A 285 3.76 15.30 -3.21
N HIS A 286 4.68 15.47 -4.15
CA HIS A 286 4.39 15.47 -5.59
C HIS A 286 4.69 14.14 -6.29
N GLN A 287 4.71 13.02 -5.55
CA GLN A 287 5.00 11.70 -6.10
C GLN A 287 4.09 11.30 -7.27
N ALA A 288 2.81 11.65 -7.22
CA ALA A 288 1.85 11.33 -8.27
C ALA A 288 2.19 12.03 -9.60
N GLU A 289 2.68 13.26 -9.54
CA GLU A 289 3.09 14.03 -10.73
C GLU A 289 4.35 13.45 -11.36
N ILE A 290 5.31 13.00 -10.54
CA ILE A 290 6.52 12.29 -10.98
C ILE A 290 6.15 10.97 -11.67
N VAL A 291 5.28 10.15 -11.04
CA VAL A 291 4.83 8.88 -11.62
C VAL A 291 4.11 9.11 -12.95
N ALA A 292 3.19 10.08 -13.00
CA ALA A 292 2.49 10.43 -14.24
C ALA A 292 3.45 10.91 -15.34
N HIS A 293 4.55 11.57 -14.98
CA HIS A 293 5.60 11.92 -15.95
C HIS A 293 6.29 10.68 -16.50
N ILE A 294 6.69 9.73 -15.64
CA ILE A 294 7.33 8.47 -16.03
C ILE A 294 6.38 7.61 -16.88
N GLU A 295 5.09 7.58 -16.55
CA GLU A 295 4.07 6.88 -17.36
C GLU A 295 3.95 7.47 -18.76
N ARG A 296 3.98 8.80 -18.91
CA ARG A 296 4.01 9.45 -20.23
C ARG A 296 5.28 9.07 -21.00
N MET A 297 6.44 9.03 -20.35
CA MET A 297 7.69 8.56 -20.98
C MET A 297 7.57 7.10 -21.44
N HIS A 298 6.98 6.22 -20.62
CA HIS A 298 6.74 4.82 -20.98
C HIS A 298 5.84 4.69 -22.21
N GLN A 299 4.76 5.47 -22.28
CA GLN A 299 3.84 5.48 -23.43
C GLN A 299 4.50 6.00 -24.71
N GLN A 300 5.46 6.91 -24.59
CA GLN A 300 6.20 7.50 -25.71
C GLN A 300 7.46 6.71 -26.10
N ALA A 301 7.87 5.73 -25.29
CA ALA A 301 9.07 4.96 -25.53
C ALA A 301 8.94 4.11 -26.79
N SER A 302 9.92 4.21 -27.70
CA SER A 302 10.01 3.33 -28.88
C SER A 302 10.20 1.86 -28.51
N ASN A 303 10.71 1.58 -27.30
CA ASN A 303 10.84 0.24 -26.73
C ASN A 303 10.28 0.20 -25.29
N PRO A 304 8.96 0.00 -25.11
CA PRO A 304 8.32 -0.02 -23.79
C PRO A 304 8.90 -1.09 -22.86
N GLN A 305 9.22 -2.28 -23.38
CA GLN A 305 9.79 -3.36 -22.56
C GLN A 305 11.21 -3.03 -22.05
N GLY A 306 12.03 -2.43 -22.91
CA GLY A 306 13.35 -1.93 -22.53
C GLY A 306 13.27 -0.83 -21.47
N PHE A 307 12.31 0.09 -21.62
CA PHE A 307 12.05 1.15 -20.65
C PHE A 307 11.67 0.57 -19.27
N VAL A 308 10.68 -0.34 -19.22
CA VAL A 308 10.27 -1.00 -17.98
C VAL A 308 11.43 -1.76 -17.34
N ARG A 309 12.27 -2.45 -18.14
CA ARG A 309 13.47 -3.11 -17.61
C ARG A 309 14.45 -2.11 -17.00
N GLY A 310 14.63 -0.95 -17.63
CA GLY A 310 15.43 0.15 -17.09
C GLY A 310 14.89 0.65 -15.74
N LEU A 311 13.57 0.88 -15.65
CA LEU A 311 12.93 1.27 -14.39
C LEU A 311 13.15 0.24 -13.28
N LYS A 312 13.05 -1.05 -13.61
CA LYS A 312 13.25 -2.12 -12.63
C LYS A 312 14.65 -2.16 -12.04
N ASN A 313 15.63 -1.63 -12.78
CA ASN A 313 17.01 -1.54 -12.34
C ASN A 313 17.34 -0.19 -11.70
N SER A 314 16.40 0.75 -11.67
CA SER A 314 16.63 2.06 -11.05
C SER A 314 16.47 1.98 -9.53
N ASP A 315 17.45 2.50 -8.79
CA ASP A 315 17.39 2.68 -7.35
C ASP A 315 17.21 4.16 -6.96
N ALA A 316 17.25 5.07 -7.95
CA ALA A 316 17.05 6.49 -7.74
C ALA A 316 16.29 7.18 -8.89
N ILE A 317 15.76 8.37 -8.60
CA ILE A 317 15.05 9.23 -9.54
C ILE A 317 15.57 10.66 -9.38
N PHE A 318 16.01 11.25 -10.49
CA PHE A 318 16.38 12.65 -10.56
C PHE A 318 15.21 13.47 -11.09
N VAL A 319 14.91 14.58 -10.43
CA VAL A 319 13.82 15.48 -10.82
C VAL A 319 14.35 16.90 -10.99
N LEU A 320 14.13 17.48 -12.16
CA LEU A 320 14.40 18.88 -12.43
C LEU A 320 13.13 19.69 -12.12
N LYS A 321 13.19 20.53 -11.08
CA LYS A 321 12.12 21.50 -10.77
C LYS A 321 12.30 22.76 -11.59
N ARG A 322 11.18 23.29 -12.08
CA ARG A 322 11.07 24.66 -12.54
C ARG A 322 10.13 25.41 -11.61
N GLU A 323 10.67 26.36 -10.88
CA GLU A 323 9.86 27.32 -10.15
C GLU A 323 9.22 28.26 -11.17
N VAL A 324 7.89 28.28 -11.20
CA VAL A 324 7.13 29.26 -11.97
C VAL A 324 6.58 30.26 -10.97
N GLU A 325 7.02 31.51 -11.08
CA GLU A 325 6.38 32.61 -10.34
C GLU A 325 5.01 32.86 -10.95
N VAL A 326 3.97 32.51 -10.20
CA VAL A 326 2.60 32.85 -10.54
C VAL A 326 2.31 34.25 -9.99
N HIS A 327 1.54 35.04 -10.74
CA HIS A 327 1.05 36.38 -10.42
C HIS A 327 0.23 36.39 -9.10
N ASP A 328 0.88 36.18 -7.95
CA ASP A 328 0.34 36.37 -6.58
C ASP A 328 1.35 35.96 -5.47
N SER A 329 2.66 36.00 -5.74
CA SER A 329 3.72 35.55 -4.79
C SER A 329 3.65 34.07 -4.40
N ARG A 330 2.78 33.28 -5.04
CA ARG A 330 2.76 31.82 -4.90
C ARG A 330 3.69 31.21 -5.94
N LYS A 331 4.69 30.49 -5.46
CA LYS A 331 5.55 29.68 -6.32
C LYS A 331 4.81 28.38 -6.63
N GLU A 332 4.49 28.18 -7.90
CA GLU A 332 4.02 26.88 -8.37
C GLU A 332 5.24 26.06 -8.80
N ILE A 333 5.35 24.85 -8.24
CA ILE A 333 6.42 23.93 -8.59
C ILE A 333 5.94 23.15 -9.81
N THR A 334 6.65 23.27 -10.93
CA THR A 334 6.42 22.44 -12.11
C THR A 334 7.58 21.46 -12.28
N ILE A 335 7.25 20.21 -12.59
CA ILE A 335 8.24 19.18 -12.89
C ILE A 335 8.62 19.29 -14.37
N ALA A 336 9.86 19.72 -14.62
CA ALA A 336 10.35 19.94 -15.98
C ALA A 336 10.89 18.65 -16.62
N ASP A 337 11.61 17.83 -15.86
CA ASP A 337 12.22 16.57 -16.33
C ASP A 337 12.31 15.56 -15.17
N VAL A 338 12.19 14.27 -15.49
CA VAL A 338 12.28 13.14 -14.54
C VAL A 338 13.14 12.04 -15.17
N ARG A 339 14.18 11.60 -14.46
CA ARG A 339 15.08 10.53 -14.93
C ARG A 339 15.27 9.47 -13.86
N PRO A 340 14.66 8.27 -14.05
CA PRO A 340 15.02 7.08 -13.30
C PRO A 340 16.47 6.67 -13.64
N VAL A 341 17.28 6.42 -12.62
CA VAL A 341 18.70 6.10 -12.75
C VAL A 341 19.08 4.96 -11.82
N ALA A 342 20.13 4.24 -12.19
CA ALA A 342 20.78 3.23 -11.37
C ALA A 342 22.12 3.81 -10.88
N LEU A 343 22.14 4.25 -9.62
CA LEU A 343 23.30 4.82 -8.94
C LEU A 343 24.21 3.76 -8.35
N GLU A 344 23.62 2.67 -7.87
CA GLU A 344 24.36 1.46 -7.52
C GLU A 344 24.81 0.80 -8.83
N GLN A 345 25.93 1.29 -9.35
CA GLN A 345 26.83 0.37 -10.03
C GLN A 345 27.19 -0.68 -8.97
N ASP A 346 26.68 -1.90 -9.12
CA ASP A 346 27.52 -3.08 -8.89
C ASP A 346 28.71 -2.92 -9.85
N ALA A 347 29.64 -2.04 -9.48
CA ALA A 347 30.77 -1.63 -10.26
C ALA A 347 31.74 -2.80 -10.30
N GLY A 348 31.59 -3.66 -11.31
CA GLY A 348 32.74 -4.30 -11.94
C GLY A 348 33.45 -5.40 -11.16
N GLU A 349 32.77 -6.18 -10.32
CA GLU A 349 33.25 -7.55 -10.08
C GLU A 349 32.64 -8.49 -11.12
N PRO A 350 33.42 -9.15 -12.00
CA PRO A 350 32.92 -10.32 -12.69
C PRO A 350 32.53 -11.31 -11.60
N LEU A 351 31.22 -11.61 -11.47
CA LEU A 351 30.61 -12.55 -10.52
C LEU A 351 31.67 -13.34 -9.75
N ARG A 352 32.17 -12.81 -8.63
CA ARG A 352 33.04 -13.61 -7.78
C ARG A 352 32.21 -14.82 -7.35
N PRO A 353 32.77 -16.04 -7.38
CA PRO A 353 32.10 -17.18 -6.79
C PRO A 353 31.75 -16.79 -5.37
N SER A 354 30.51 -17.07 -4.96
CA SER A 354 30.01 -16.64 -3.66
C SER A 354 30.99 -17.09 -2.58
N GLN A 355 31.07 -16.31 -1.50
CA GLN A 355 31.94 -16.51 -0.34
C GLN A 355 31.70 -17.83 0.45
N TRP A 356 31.04 -18.81 -0.19
CA TRP A 356 30.85 -20.19 0.22
C TRP A 356 31.73 -21.19 -0.56
N ASP A 357 32.47 -20.74 -1.59
CA ASP A 357 33.51 -21.57 -2.21
C ASP A 357 34.78 -21.54 -1.35
N VAL A 358 34.74 -22.33 -0.28
CA VAL A 358 35.93 -22.77 0.44
C VAL A 358 36.78 -23.54 -0.55
N LYS A 359 37.87 -22.93 -1.02
CA LYS A 359 38.97 -23.71 -1.58
C LYS A 359 39.48 -24.57 -0.44
N SER A 360 39.29 -25.88 -0.58
CA SER A 360 40.10 -26.88 0.11
C SER A 360 41.57 -26.54 -0.13
N ASP A 361 42.27 -26.14 0.92
CA ASP A 361 43.73 -26.20 0.93
C ASP A 361 44.17 -27.65 0.68
N PRO A 362 45.11 -27.89 -0.24
CA PRO A 362 45.87 -29.12 -0.28
C PRO A 362 47.15 -28.91 0.54
N GLY A 363 47.17 -29.47 1.74
CA GLY A 363 48.36 -29.60 2.58
C GLY A 363 47.94 -30.41 3.79
N ASP A 364 48.18 -31.72 3.81
CA ASP A 364 49.43 -32.29 4.33
C ASP A 364 49.91 -31.52 5.56
N ASP A 365 49.55 -32.03 6.73
CA ASP A 365 50.46 -32.09 7.86
C ASP A 365 50.08 -33.30 8.73
N GLU A 366 50.96 -34.30 8.67
CA GLU A 366 51.22 -35.21 9.77
C GLU A 366 51.38 -34.42 11.07
N MET A 367 50.72 -34.84 12.14
CA MET A 367 51.38 -34.90 13.43
C MET A 367 50.67 -35.90 14.33
N ASP A 368 51.33 -37.05 14.51
CA ASP A 368 51.35 -37.79 15.76
C ASP A 368 51.59 -36.82 16.93
N TRP A 369 50.99 -37.12 18.09
CA TRP A 369 51.69 -37.39 19.36
C TRP A 369 50.62 -37.60 20.45
N GLU A 370 50.59 -38.84 20.97
CA GLU A 370 50.24 -39.28 22.33
C GLU A 370 48.90 -38.90 22.99
#